data_AF-A0A6V8DQX8-F1
#
_entry.id   AF-A0A6V8DQX8-F1
#
_cell.length_a   1.000
_cell.length_b   1.000
_cell.length_c   1.000
_cell.angle_alpha   90.00
_cell.angle_beta   90.00
_cell.angle_gamma   90.00
#
_symmetry.space_group_name_H-M   'P 1'
#
loop_
_entity.id
_entity.type
_entity.pdbx_description
1 polymer ?
#
loop_
_entity_poly.entity_id
_entity_poly.type
_entity_poly.pdbx_seq_one_letter_code
_entity_poly.pdbx_strand_id
1 'polypeptide(L)'
;MKEPINAADFDSMLNEEVNEQNDEFQVTADALKSIMKAGQSLIDSGIEGLDEHQRWEIRCPSEAEWRCAESNIGLGLDKKQVEVLADAVNSNYRGAMMDGRPRRFEGIGPMAFHRAAIETHPSKEGITALSSVPLDRPIKGVKARLVITPVREGEPQRVPESADMIANIRTEVVCIFVLGVIPSFVIPILRGMSDYAVSGWANLLFGGLCAGFVTGAFWRPRRPTVHYREG
;
A
#
# COMPACT_ATOMS: atom_id res chain seq x y z
N MET A 1 16.57 -0.99 14.05
CA MET A 1 16.35 -0.91 15.52
C MET A 1 15.11 -1.72 15.88
N LYS A 2 15.15 -2.53 16.94
CA LYS A 2 14.04 -3.41 17.35
C LYS A 2 13.02 -2.76 18.27
N GLU A 3 13.33 -1.62 18.87
CA GLU A 3 12.41 -0.86 19.71
C GLU A 3 12.13 0.51 19.07
N PRO A 4 11.00 1.16 19.37
CA PRO A 4 10.76 2.54 18.99
C PRO A 4 11.66 3.52 19.73
N ILE A 5 11.84 4.70 19.12
CA ILE A 5 12.60 5.82 19.68
C ILE A 5 11.91 6.31 20.96
N ASN A 6 12.69 6.42 22.02
CA ASN A 6 12.28 7.03 23.28
C ASN A 6 12.83 8.46 23.42
N ALA A 7 12.51 9.15 24.52
CA ALA A 7 12.94 10.53 24.74
C ALA A 7 14.45 10.66 24.94
N ALA A 8 15.09 9.71 25.64
CA ALA A 8 16.54 9.71 25.83
C ALA A 8 17.30 9.54 24.50
N ASP A 9 16.78 8.70 23.60
CA ASP A 9 17.34 8.56 22.24
C ASP A 9 17.27 9.89 21.48
N PHE A 10 16.14 10.60 21.58
CA PHE A 10 15.94 11.89 20.92
C PHE A 10 16.89 12.97 21.46
N ASP A 11 16.97 13.14 22.78
CA ASP A 11 17.84 14.12 23.43
C ASP A 11 19.31 13.86 23.08
N SER A 12 19.72 12.58 23.09
CA SER A 12 21.09 12.18 22.73
C SER A 12 21.45 12.52 21.28
N MET A 13 20.51 12.39 20.34
CA MET A 13 20.73 12.73 18.93
C MET A 13 20.81 14.23 18.69
N LEU A 14 20.23 15.05 19.55
CA LEU A 14 20.24 16.51 19.43
C LEU A 14 21.36 17.19 20.24
N ASN A 15 22.15 16.42 21.00
CA ASN A 15 23.13 16.93 21.97
C ASN A 15 22.49 17.88 23.02
N GLU A 16 21.22 17.66 23.35
CA GLU A 16 20.55 18.37 24.44
C GLU A 16 20.78 17.62 25.77
N GLU A 17 20.78 18.32 26.90
CA GLU A 17 20.89 17.66 28.21
C GLU A 17 19.69 16.72 28.39
N VAL A 18 19.96 15.44 28.65
CA VAL A 18 18.91 14.43 28.85
C VAL A 18 18.01 14.88 29.98
N ASN A 19 16.76 15.21 29.65
CA ASN A 19 15.81 15.60 30.68
C ASN A 19 15.35 14.32 31.40
N GLU A 20 15.76 14.12 32.66
CA GLU A 20 15.41 12.94 33.47
C GLU A 20 13.90 12.83 33.77
N GLN A 21 13.10 13.82 33.36
CA GLN A 21 11.65 13.72 33.35
C GLN A 21 11.23 12.74 32.25
N ASN A 22 10.61 11.65 32.69
CA ASN A 22 10.11 10.52 31.92
C ASN A 22 8.93 10.90 30.98
N ASP A 23 9.09 12.00 30.24
CA ASP A 23 8.14 12.48 29.27
C ASP A 23 8.28 11.65 28.00
N GLU A 24 7.19 10.98 27.64
CA GLU A 24 7.11 10.16 26.44
C GLU A 24 7.47 11.00 25.20
N PHE A 25 8.42 10.53 24.37
CA PHE A 25 8.82 11.23 23.14
C PHE A 25 7.59 11.63 22.33
N GLN A 26 7.43 12.94 22.13
CA GLN A 26 6.28 13.49 21.43
C GLN A 26 6.52 13.45 19.92
N VAL A 27 5.95 12.45 19.27
CA VAL A 27 6.05 12.27 17.82
C VAL A 27 5.25 13.36 17.10
N THR A 28 5.93 14.43 16.70
CA THR A 28 5.40 15.53 15.89
C THR A 28 6.19 15.65 14.59
N ALA A 29 5.64 16.36 13.60
CA ALA A 29 6.30 16.58 12.32
C ALA A 29 7.65 17.28 12.49
N ASP A 30 7.75 18.24 13.42
CA ASP A 30 8.97 19.00 13.64
C ASP A 30 10.00 18.21 14.44
N ALA A 31 9.58 17.46 15.47
CA ALA A 31 10.47 16.55 16.19
C ALA A 31 11.08 15.49 15.25
N LEU A 32 10.25 14.87 14.39
CA LEU A 32 10.72 13.90 13.39
C LEU A 32 11.68 14.53 12.38
N LYS A 33 11.42 15.75 11.90
CA LYS A 33 12.35 16.45 10.99
C LYS A 33 13.68 16.75 11.68
N SER A 34 13.67 17.19 12.94
CA SER A 34 14.89 17.52 13.69
C SER A 34 15.75 16.28 13.88
N ILE A 35 15.18 15.16 14.33
CA ILE A 35 15.94 13.92 14.54
C ILE A 35 16.43 13.33 13.22
N MET A 36 15.61 13.38 12.15
CA MET A 36 16.04 12.92 10.82
C MET A 36 17.16 13.79 10.27
N LYS A 37 17.12 15.12 10.49
CA LYS A 37 18.19 16.03 10.06
C LYS A 37 19.49 15.76 10.83
N ALA A 38 19.41 15.55 12.14
CA ALA A 38 20.57 15.20 12.96
C ALA A 38 21.18 13.87 12.51
N GLY A 39 20.34 12.84 12.34
CA GLY A 39 20.75 11.54 11.81
C GLY A 39 21.34 11.62 10.40
N GLN A 40 20.78 12.46 9.52
CA GLN A 40 21.32 12.65 8.18
C GLN A 40 22.71 13.30 8.23
N SER A 41 22.92 14.29 9.12
CA SER A 41 24.25 14.89 9.29
C SER A 41 25.29 13.89 9.77
N LEU A 42 24.90 12.89 10.57
CA LEU A 42 25.77 11.79 10.99
C LEU A 42 26.10 10.87 9.81
N ILE A 43 25.10 10.50 9.00
CA ILE A 43 25.29 9.73 7.76
C ILE A 43 26.26 10.45 6.82
N ASP A 44 26.05 11.74 6.61
CA ASP A 44 26.86 12.57 5.72
C ASP A 44 28.30 12.75 6.23
N SER A 45 28.53 12.62 7.55
CA SER A 45 29.87 12.62 8.15
C SER A 45 30.64 11.30 7.97
N GLY A 46 29.98 10.28 7.42
CA GLY A 46 30.52 8.94 7.22
C GLY A 46 30.20 8.02 8.39
N ILE A 47 29.38 7.00 8.14
CA ILE A 47 29.09 5.91 9.07
C ILE A 47 29.72 4.63 8.54
N GLU A 48 30.47 3.93 9.39
CA GLU A 48 31.07 2.65 9.06
C GLU A 48 30.00 1.62 8.66
N GLY A 49 30.23 0.92 7.55
CA GLY A 49 29.34 -0.13 7.04
C GLY A 49 28.28 0.32 6.03
N LEU A 50 28.18 1.62 5.72
CA LEU A 50 27.41 2.11 4.58
C LEU A 50 28.29 2.24 3.34
N ASP A 51 27.75 1.89 2.17
CA ASP A 51 28.44 2.05 0.90
C ASP A 51 28.60 3.53 0.54
N GLU A 52 29.84 3.99 0.39
CA GLU A 52 30.22 5.37 0.05
C GLU A 52 29.75 5.79 -1.35
N HIS A 53 29.52 4.83 -2.25
CA HIS A 53 29.04 5.10 -3.61
C HIS A 53 27.51 5.24 -3.69
N GLN A 54 26.81 4.91 -2.61
CA GLN A 54 25.36 4.96 -2.52
C GLN A 54 24.94 6.15 -1.66
N ARG A 55 23.93 6.90 -2.11
CA ARG A 55 23.31 7.93 -1.26
C ARG A 55 22.35 7.25 -0.28
N TRP A 56 22.43 7.63 0.99
CA TRP A 56 21.59 7.12 2.06
C TRP A 56 20.68 8.21 2.62
N GLU A 57 19.47 7.82 3.02
CA GLU A 57 18.54 8.67 3.76
C GLU A 57 18.13 8.01 5.07
N ILE A 58 17.87 8.84 6.08
CA ILE A 58 17.20 8.43 7.32
C ILE A 58 15.77 8.94 7.35
N ARG A 59 14.83 8.04 7.65
CA ARG A 59 13.39 8.36 7.74
C ARG A 59 12.64 7.30 8.54
N CYS A 60 11.35 7.52 8.79
CA CYS A 60 10.48 6.44 9.24
C CYS A 60 10.41 5.32 8.18
N PRO A 61 10.16 4.06 8.57
CA PRO A 61 9.97 2.98 7.61
C PRO A 61 8.75 3.25 6.74
N SER A 62 8.80 2.80 5.48
CA SER A 62 7.58 2.62 4.71
C SER A 62 6.78 1.42 5.25
N GLU A 63 5.51 1.31 4.90
CA GLU A 63 4.68 0.18 5.31
C GLU A 63 5.32 -1.15 4.88
N ALA A 64 5.81 -1.21 3.63
CA ALA A 64 6.45 -2.41 3.10
C ALA A 64 7.71 -2.79 3.90
N GLU A 65 8.54 -1.80 4.24
CA GLU A 65 9.74 -2.00 5.06
C GLU A 65 9.36 -2.45 6.49
N TRP A 66 8.35 -1.83 7.08
CA TRP A 66 7.84 -2.19 8.41
C TRP A 66 7.32 -3.63 8.44
N ARG A 67 6.48 -4.01 7.46
CA ARG A 67 5.93 -5.38 7.32
C ARG A 67 7.03 -6.41 7.08
N CYS A 68 8.01 -6.07 6.25
CA CYS A 68 9.15 -6.93 5.99
C CYS A 68 9.97 -7.16 7.27
N ALA A 69 10.23 -6.09 8.03
CA ALA A 69 10.96 -6.20 9.30
C ALA A 69 10.15 -6.97 10.36
N GLU A 70 8.85 -6.73 10.48
CA GLU A 70 7.95 -7.48 11.36
C GLU A 70 8.00 -8.98 11.05
N SER A 71 7.93 -9.35 9.76
CA SER A 71 7.96 -10.75 9.32
C SER A 71 9.32 -11.43 9.53
N ASN A 72 10.43 -10.68 9.44
CA ASN A 72 11.77 -11.26 9.47
C ASN A 72 12.40 -11.27 10.87
N ILE A 73 12.21 -10.20 11.63
CA ILE A 73 12.91 -10.00 12.92
C ILE A 73 11.97 -9.79 14.11
N GLY A 74 10.67 -9.60 13.86
CA GLY A 74 9.66 -9.23 14.85
C GLY A 74 9.97 -7.86 15.48
N LEU A 75 9.17 -6.83 15.18
CA LEU A 75 9.43 -5.49 15.72
C LEU A 75 8.93 -5.31 17.16
N GLY A 76 8.24 -6.32 17.71
CA GLY A 76 7.87 -6.37 19.12
C GLY A 76 6.94 -5.22 19.53
N LEU A 77 5.98 -4.84 18.70
CA LEU A 77 4.99 -3.85 19.11
C LEU A 77 4.10 -4.39 20.23
N ASP A 78 4.04 -3.67 21.34
CA ASP A 78 3.13 -3.98 22.43
C ASP A 78 1.69 -3.59 22.10
N LYS A 79 0.75 -4.05 22.92
CA LYS A 79 -0.67 -3.67 22.84
C LYS A 79 -0.83 -2.16 23.00
N LYS A 80 -1.81 -1.58 22.29
CA LYS A 80 -2.19 -0.16 22.35
C LYS A 80 -1.06 0.79 21.93
N GLN A 81 -0.20 0.34 21.02
CA GLN A 81 0.84 1.18 20.43
C GLN A 81 0.42 1.57 19.01
N VAL A 82 0.77 2.79 18.63
CA VAL A 82 0.62 3.31 17.28
C VAL A 82 1.98 3.74 16.79
N GLU A 83 2.48 3.14 15.72
CA GLU A 83 3.78 3.49 15.13
C GLU A 83 3.61 4.24 13.81
N VAL A 84 4.20 5.44 13.72
CA VAL A 84 4.13 6.29 12.53
C VAL A 84 5.05 5.77 11.43
N LEU A 85 4.52 5.70 10.21
CA LEU A 85 5.24 5.35 9.00
C LEU A 85 5.62 6.61 8.21
N ALA A 86 6.52 6.45 7.23
CA ALA A 86 6.84 7.51 6.28
C ALA A 86 5.75 7.72 5.22
N ASP A 87 4.88 6.73 4.99
CA ASP A 87 3.82 6.81 3.99
C ASP A 87 2.76 7.87 4.32
N ALA A 88 2.26 8.49 3.26
CA ALA A 88 1.04 9.27 3.31
C ALA A 88 -0.18 8.35 3.49
N VAL A 89 -1.22 8.91 4.12
CA VAL A 89 -2.49 8.21 4.29
C VAL A 89 -3.12 7.93 2.93
N ASN A 90 -3.59 6.70 2.73
CA ASN A 90 -4.35 6.32 1.55
C ASN A 90 -5.48 5.33 1.88
N SER A 91 -6.51 5.30 1.04
CA SER A 91 -7.66 4.39 1.21
C SER A 91 -7.42 3.00 0.61
N ASN A 92 -6.43 2.84 -0.27
CA ASN A 92 -6.13 1.56 -0.91
C ASN A 92 -4.68 1.48 -1.43
N TYR A 93 -4.27 0.30 -1.91
CA TYR A 93 -2.92 0.06 -2.45
C TYR A 93 -2.73 0.45 -3.92
N ARG A 94 -3.72 1.01 -4.62
CA ARG A 94 -3.51 1.53 -5.99
C ARG A 94 -2.59 2.73 -5.91
N GLY A 95 -1.58 2.81 -6.77
CA GLY A 95 -0.54 3.85 -6.68
C GLY A 95 0.46 3.63 -5.53
N ALA A 96 0.40 2.50 -4.81
CA ALA A 96 1.41 2.17 -3.80
C ALA A 96 2.77 1.91 -4.46
N MET A 97 3.84 2.25 -3.75
CA MET A 97 5.21 2.04 -4.18
C MET A 97 5.56 0.55 -4.16
N MET A 98 6.24 0.07 -5.19
CA MET A 98 6.67 -1.34 -5.31
C MET A 98 8.16 -1.56 -5.04
N ASP A 99 8.93 -0.47 -4.89
CA ASP A 99 10.37 -0.51 -4.70
C ASP A 99 10.81 -0.23 -3.25
N GLY A 100 9.86 0.00 -2.35
CA GLY A 100 10.11 0.30 -0.93
C GLY A 100 10.21 1.79 -0.61
N ARG A 101 10.16 2.70 -1.59
CA ARG A 101 10.02 4.14 -1.30
C ARG A 101 8.70 4.40 -0.54
N PRO A 102 8.63 5.42 0.33
CA PRO A 102 7.37 5.82 0.94
C PRO A 102 6.42 6.41 -0.11
N ARG A 103 5.14 6.09 0.02
CA ARG A 103 4.07 6.72 -0.75
C ARG A 103 3.92 8.17 -0.31
N ARG A 104 4.02 9.11 -1.24
CA ARG A 104 3.81 10.54 -0.95
C ARG A 104 2.35 10.95 -1.07
N PHE A 105 2.00 12.04 -0.41
CA PHE A 105 0.69 12.67 -0.55
C PHE A 105 0.70 13.55 -1.82
N GLU A 106 -0.25 13.30 -2.73
CA GLU A 106 -0.34 14.00 -4.03
C GLU A 106 -1.55 14.94 -4.13
N GLY A 107 -2.38 14.99 -3.08
CA GLY A 107 -3.56 15.86 -3.03
C GLY A 107 -3.31 17.22 -2.38
N ILE A 108 -4.41 17.95 -2.16
CA ILE A 108 -4.45 19.16 -1.34
C ILE A 108 -5.46 18.92 -0.22
N GLY A 109 -5.10 19.24 1.03
CA GLY A 109 -6.02 19.16 2.15
C GLY A 109 -5.37 18.77 3.48
N PRO A 110 -6.18 18.62 4.54
CA PRO A 110 -5.69 18.36 5.90
C PRO A 110 -4.94 17.03 6.04
N MET A 111 -5.16 16.09 5.10
CA MET A 111 -4.45 14.81 5.06
C MET A 111 -2.96 14.95 4.74
N ALA A 112 -2.49 16.09 4.23
CA ALA A 112 -1.06 16.36 4.04
C ALA A 112 -0.27 16.33 5.36
N PHE A 113 -0.91 16.68 6.47
CA PHE A 113 -0.35 16.68 7.82
C PHE A 113 -0.50 15.33 8.54
N HIS A 114 -1.15 14.36 7.90
CA HIS A 114 -1.30 13.02 8.44
C HIS A 114 -0.25 12.08 7.83
N ARG A 115 0.10 11.04 8.58
CA ARG A 115 0.87 9.90 8.10
C ARG A 115 0.11 8.61 8.34
N ALA A 116 0.39 7.61 7.51
CA ALA A 116 -0.02 6.26 7.80
C ALA A 116 0.67 5.79 9.07
N ALA A 117 0.00 4.93 9.82
CA ALA A 117 0.53 4.34 11.03
C ALA A 117 0.10 2.88 11.13
N ILE A 118 0.88 2.10 11.87
CA ILE A 118 0.52 0.75 12.28
C ILE A 118 0.04 0.81 13.73
N GLU A 119 -1.20 0.40 13.95
CA GLU A 119 -1.80 0.33 15.27
C GLU A 119 -1.96 -1.13 15.71
N THR A 120 -1.60 -1.43 16.95
CA THR A 120 -1.81 -2.75 17.54
C THR A 120 -3.17 -2.88 18.21
N HIS A 121 -3.75 -4.07 18.11
CA HIS A 121 -5.02 -4.35 18.79
C HIS A 121 -4.87 -4.16 20.31
N PRO A 122 -5.83 -3.51 20.99
CA PRO A 122 -5.69 -3.10 22.38
C PRO A 122 -5.55 -4.26 23.37
N SER A 123 -6.02 -5.45 22.99
CA SER A 123 -6.06 -6.64 23.88
C SER A 123 -5.35 -7.87 23.31
N LYS A 124 -5.02 -7.91 22.02
CA LYS A 124 -4.56 -9.12 21.32
C LYS A 124 -3.20 -8.86 20.71
N GLU A 125 -2.26 -9.75 20.96
CA GLU A 125 -0.89 -9.65 20.42
C GLU A 125 -0.85 -10.09 18.97
N GLY A 126 0.09 -9.52 18.21
CA GLY A 126 0.32 -9.86 16.80
C GLY A 126 -0.78 -9.39 15.83
N ILE A 127 -1.83 -8.71 16.30
CA ILE A 127 -2.86 -8.12 15.44
C ILE A 127 -2.53 -6.64 15.24
N THR A 128 -2.31 -6.27 13.98
CA THR A 128 -2.02 -4.91 13.56
C THR A 128 -3.02 -4.43 12.52
N ALA A 129 -3.38 -3.15 12.54
CA ALA A 129 -4.17 -2.49 11.52
C ALA A 129 -3.44 -1.24 10.99
N LEU A 130 -3.75 -0.85 9.75
CA LEU A 130 -3.36 0.46 9.24
C LEU A 130 -4.31 1.52 9.78
N SER A 131 -3.75 2.59 10.31
CA SER A 131 -4.46 3.77 10.79
C SER A 131 -3.79 5.04 10.27
N SER A 132 -4.28 6.20 10.70
CA SER A 132 -3.69 7.50 10.39
C SER A 132 -3.44 8.30 11.65
N VAL A 133 -2.32 9.02 11.66
CA VAL A 133 -1.94 9.89 12.77
C VAL A 133 -1.66 11.29 12.23
N PRO A 134 -2.32 12.33 12.77
CA PRO A 134 -1.93 13.71 12.49
C PRO A 134 -0.62 14.03 13.23
N LEU A 135 0.33 14.65 12.52
CA LEU A 135 1.64 15.01 13.07
C LEU A 135 1.78 16.51 13.40
N ASP A 136 0.71 17.29 13.24
CA ASP A 136 0.66 18.71 13.57
C ASP A 136 0.56 18.98 15.08
N ARG A 137 0.30 17.94 15.89
CA ARG A 137 0.19 18.01 17.34
C ARG A 137 0.73 16.74 18.00
N PRO A 138 1.19 16.82 19.26
CA PRO A 138 1.60 15.64 20.00
C PRO A 138 0.39 14.76 20.35
N ILE A 139 0.54 13.44 20.17
CA ILE A 139 -0.47 12.45 20.55
C ILE A 139 0.19 11.39 21.43
N LYS A 140 -0.45 11.10 22.55
CA LYS A 140 0.01 10.10 23.51
C LYS A 140 -0.02 8.69 22.91
N GLY A 141 1.00 7.87 23.20
CA GLY A 141 1.10 6.48 22.72
C GLY A 141 1.48 6.33 21.25
N VAL A 142 1.77 7.44 20.56
CA VAL A 142 2.37 7.41 19.22
C VAL A 142 3.88 7.23 19.37
N LYS A 143 4.42 6.30 18.59
CA LYS A 143 5.83 5.93 18.54
C LYS A 143 6.36 6.12 17.14
N ALA A 144 7.68 6.24 17.03
CA ALA A 144 8.36 6.30 15.75
C ALA A 144 9.63 5.45 15.79
N ARG A 145 10.00 4.93 14.63
CA ARG A 145 11.30 4.29 14.39
C ARG A 145 11.94 4.96 13.20
N LEU A 146 13.26 4.92 13.15
CA LEU A 146 14.02 5.35 11.99
C LEU A 146 14.69 4.15 11.33
N VAL A 147 14.78 4.23 10.01
CA VAL A 147 15.50 3.32 9.15
C VAL A 147 16.47 4.11 8.30
N ILE A 148 17.62 3.52 8.02
CA ILE A 148 18.57 4.00 7.03
C ILE A 148 18.35 3.18 5.77
N THR A 149 18.07 3.83 4.65
CA THR A 149 17.73 3.20 3.36
C THR A 149 18.50 3.89 2.24
N PRO A 150 18.89 3.16 1.18
CA PRO A 150 19.43 3.81 0.00
C PRO A 150 18.36 4.70 -0.63
N VAL A 151 18.78 5.89 -1.06
CA VAL A 151 18.00 6.76 -1.93
C VAL A 151 17.93 6.09 -3.30
N ARG A 152 16.71 5.74 -3.70
CA ARG A 152 16.46 5.10 -4.99
C ARG A 152 16.30 6.17 -6.05
N GLU A 153 17.15 6.14 -7.06
CA GLU A 153 17.11 7.06 -8.20
C GLU A 153 16.18 6.55 -9.30
N GLY A 154 15.71 7.45 -10.18
CA GLY A 154 14.85 7.12 -11.32
C GLY A 154 13.35 7.06 -11.02
N GLU A 155 12.58 6.69 -12.04
CA GLU A 155 11.12 6.69 -11.99
C GLU A 155 10.57 5.67 -10.99
N PRO A 156 9.67 6.08 -10.07
CA PRO A 156 9.10 5.21 -9.06
C PRO A 156 8.26 4.09 -9.69
N GLN A 157 8.56 2.83 -9.37
CA GLN A 157 7.67 1.72 -9.70
C GLN A 157 6.45 1.71 -8.76
N ARG A 158 5.26 1.76 -9.35
CA ARG A 158 4.00 1.86 -8.61
C ARG A 158 2.97 0.85 -9.10
N VAL A 159 2.10 0.45 -8.19
CA VAL A 159 0.86 -0.24 -8.53
C VAL A 159 0.02 0.70 -9.41
N PRO A 160 -0.59 0.23 -10.52
CA PRO A 160 -1.45 1.06 -11.35
C PRO A 160 -2.56 1.76 -10.55
N GLU A 161 -2.75 3.06 -10.79
CA GLU A 161 -3.71 3.90 -10.06
C GLU A 161 -5.17 3.51 -10.30
N SER A 162 -5.48 2.98 -11.48
CA SER A 162 -6.81 2.53 -11.83
C SER A 162 -6.74 1.16 -12.48
N ALA A 163 -7.86 0.44 -12.41
CA ALA A 163 -8.01 -0.76 -13.22
C ALA A 163 -8.25 -0.34 -14.67
N ASP A 164 -7.70 -1.08 -15.63
CA ASP A 164 -8.03 -0.89 -17.04
C ASP A 164 -9.49 -1.29 -17.28
N MET A 165 -10.39 -0.30 -17.17
CA MET A 165 -11.83 -0.49 -17.31
C MET A 165 -12.19 -0.93 -18.73
N ILE A 166 -11.47 -0.42 -19.74
CA ILE A 166 -11.73 -0.75 -21.14
C ILE A 166 -11.36 -2.20 -21.43
N ALA A 167 -10.18 -2.65 -20.96
CA ALA A 167 -9.80 -4.05 -21.06
C ALA A 167 -10.80 -4.97 -20.34
N ASN A 168 -11.31 -4.55 -19.18
CA ASN A 168 -12.33 -5.30 -18.45
C ASN A 168 -13.64 -5.41 -19.23
N ILE A 169 -14.15 -4.30 -19.78
CA ILE A 169 -15.38 -4.28 -20.59
C ILE A 169 -15.22 -5.14 -21.84
N ARG A 170 -14.11 -5.00 -22.57
CA ARG A 170 -13.83 -5.79 -23.78
C ARG A 170 -13.86 -7.29 -23.48
N THR A 171 -13.25 -7.70 -22.38
CA THR A 171 -13.22 -9.10 -21.96
C THR A 171 -14.63 -9.60 -21.63
N GLU A 172 -15.43 -8.77 -20.95
CA GLU A 172 -16.81 -9.10 -20.61
C GLU A 172 -17.70 -9.27 -21.85
N VAL A 173 -17.59 -8.34 -22.80
CA VAL A 173 -18.30 -8.41 -24.08
C VAL A 173 -17.94 -9.69 -24.82
N VAL A 174 -16.64 -10.00 -24.96
CA VAL A 174 -16.20 -11.23 -25.64
C VAL A 174 -16.76 -12.49 -24.97
N CYS A 175 -16.74 -12.56 -23.62
CA CYS A 175 -17.27 -13.71 -22.90
C CYS A 175 -18.78 -13.86 -23.07
N ILE A 176 -19.55 -12.77 -22.98
CA ILE A 176 -21.01 -12.79 -23.19
C ILE A 176 -21.34 -13.27 -24.61
N PHE A 177 -20.60 -12.82 -25.62
CA PHE A 177 -20.81 -13.25 -26.99
C PHE A 177 -20.48 -14.74 -27.19
N VAL A 178 -19.31 -15.19 -26.72
CA VAL A 178 -18.84 -16.57 -26.95
C VAL A 178 -19.62 -17.61 -26.14
N LEU A 179 -19.95 -17.31 -24.89
CA LEU A 179 -20.60 -18.25 -23.98
C LEU A 179 -22.13 -18.15 -23.98
N GLY A 180 -22.66 -17.01 -24.42
CA GLY A 180 -24.07 -16.69 -24.32
C GLY A 180 -24.74 -16.55 -25.68
N VAL A 181 -24.40 -15.47 -26.40
CA VAL A 181 -25.08 -15.10 -27.64
C VAL A 181 -24.82 -16.13 -28.74
N ILE A 182 -23.58 -16.53 -29.01
CA ILE A 182 -23.30 -17.50 -30.08
C ILE A 182 -24.01 -18.84 -29.82
N PRO A 183 -23.91 -19.46 -28.62
CA PRO A 183 -24.62 -20.70 -28.33
C PRO A 183 -26.15 -20.57 -28.43
N SER A 184 -26.73 -19.41 -28.04
CA SER A 184 -28.17 -19.22 -28.10
C SER A 184 -28.73 -19.26 -29.53
N PHE A 185 -27.94 -18.86 -30.54
CA PHE A 185 -28.31 -18.97 -31.96
C PHE A 185 -27.89 -20.30 -32.59
N VAL A 186 -26.70 -20.81 -32.24
CA VAL A 186 -26.17 -22.05 -32.83
C VAL A 186 -27.03 -23.26 -32.45
N ILE A 187 -27.49 -23.34 -31.19
CA ILE A 187 -28.24 -24.49 -30.70
C ILE A 187 -29.57 -24.69 -31.47
N PRO A 188 -30.44 -23.67 -31.65
CA PRO A 188 -31.65 -23.80 -32.47
C PRO A 188 -31.37 -24.17 -33.93
N ILE A 189 -30.35 -23.56 -34.55
CA ILE A 189 -29.99 -23.83 -35.95
C ILE A 189 -29.58 -25.29 -36.13
N LEU A 190 -28.70 -25.81 -35.26
CA LEU A 190 -28.29 -27.22 -35.30
C LEU A 190 -29.44 -28.20 -35.01
N ARG A 191 -30.50 -27.74 -34.32
CA ARG A 191 -31.71 -28.51 -34.06
C ARG A 191 -32.78 -28.39 -35.15
N GLY A 192 -32.48 -27.73 -36.27
CA GLY A 192 -33.41 -27.58 -37.40
C GLY A 192 -34.49 -26.52 -37.18
N MET A 193 -34.32 -25.63 -36.20
CA MET A 193 -35.23 -24.51 -35.91
C MET A 193 -34.70 -23.19 -36.50
N SER A 194 -34.22 -23.21 -37.74
CA SER A 194 -33.64 -22.02 -38.40
C SER A 194 -34.64 -20.86 -38.52
N ASP A 195 -35.91 -21.15 -38.76
CA ASP A 195 -36.96 -20.13 -38.89
C ASP A 195 -37.20 -19.39 -37.56
N TYR A 196 -37.02 -20.09 -36.43
CA TYR A 196 -37.08 -19.48 -35.11
C TYR A 196 -35.86 -18.58 -34.84
N ALA A 197 -34.69 -18.89 -35.38
CA ALA A 197 -33.52 -18.03 -35.24
C ALA A 197 -33.71 -16.66 -35.91
N VAL A 198 -34.51 -16.60 -36.99
CA VAL A 198 -34.83 -15.37 -37.71
C VAL A 198 -36.03 -14.65 -37.11
N SER A 199 -37.11 -15.38 -36.79
CA SER A 199 -38.34 -14.77 -36.27
C SER A 199 -38.28 -14.44 -34.77
N GLY A 200 -37.54 -15.25 -34.00
CA GLY A 200 -37.38 -15.15 -32.54
C GLY A 200 -36.05 -14.58 -32.08
N TRP A 201 -35.30 -13.91 -32.97
CA TRP A 201 -33.94 -13.45 -32.71
C TRP A 201 -33.79 -12.61 -31.44
N ALA A 202 -34.81 -11.79 -31.09
CA ALA A 202 -34.79 -10.96 -29.89
C ALA A 202 -34.75 -11.80 -28.61
N ASN A 203 -35.51 -12.89 -28.55
CA ASN A 203 -35.52 -13.80 -27.40
C ASN A 203 -34.20 -14.57 -27.29
N LEU A 204 -33.62 -14.99 -28.42
CA LEU A 204 -32.33 -15.66 -28.46
C LEU A 204 -31.19 -14.73 -28.05
N LEU A 205 -31.23 -13.47 -28.49
CA LEU A 205 -30.27 -12.47 -28.08
C LEU A 205 -30.37 -12.20 -26.59
N PHE A 206 -31.56 -11.93 -26.07
CA PHE A 206 -31.75 -11.64 -24.65
C PHE A 206 -31.38 -12.85 -23.77
N GLY A 207 -31.85 -14.05 -24.14
CA GLY A 207 -31.47 -15.30 -23.48
C GLY A 207 -29.97 -15.55 -23.52
N GLY A 208 -29.32 -15.25 -24.66
CA GLY A 208 -27.87 -15.32 -24.82
C GLY A 208 -27.13 -14.31 -23.95
N LEU A 209 -27.59 -13.07 -23.85
CA LEU A 209 -27.00 -12.06 -22.95
C LEU A 209 -27.10 -12.50 -21.48
N CYS A 210 -28.28 -12.96 -21.04
CA CYS A 210 -28.48 -13.47 -19.68
C CYS A 210 -27.63 -14.70 -19.39
N ALA A 211 -27.64 -15.69 -20.29
CA ALA A 211 -26.85 -16.92 -20.14
C ALA A 211 -25.35 -16.62 -20.15
N GLY A 212 -24.89 -15.73 -21.03
CA GLY A 212 -23.49 -15.29 -21.11
C GLY A 212 -23.02 -14.59 -19.85
N PHE A 213 -23.84 -13.70 -19.29
CA PHE A 213 -23.54 -13.01 -18.03
C PHE A 213 -23.46 -13.98 -16.84
N VAL A 214 -24.46 -14.86 -16.69
CA VAL A 214 -24.48 -15.86 -15.60
C VAL A 214 -23.32 -16.84 -15.73
N THR A 215 -23.06 -17.35 -16.94
CA THR A 215 -21.94 -18.28 -17.20
C THR A 215 -20.61 -17.59 -16.97
N GLY A 216 -20.46 -16.32 -17.37
CA GLY A 216 -19.26 -15.52 -17.11
C GLY A 216 -19.00 -15.27 -15.62
N ALA A 217 -20.04 -15.26 -14.78
CA ALA A 217 -19.90 -15.18 -13.33
C ALA A 217 -19.35 -16.48 -12.72
N PHE A 218 -19.73 -17.64 -13.26
CA PHE A 218 -19.25 -18.95 -12.81
C PHE A 218 -17.89 -19.35 -13.40
N TRP A 219 -17.65 -18.99 -14.66
CA TRP A 219 -16.41 -19.27 -15.37
C TRP A 219 -15.90 -17.99 -16.03
N ARG A 220 -14.78 -17.48 -15.50
CA ARG A 220 -14.12 -16.28 -16.00
C ARG A 220 -12.65 -16.56 -16.30
N PRO A 221 -12.12 -16.12 -17.46
CA PRO A 221 -10.69 -16.16 -17.72
C PRO A 221 -9.92 -15.46 -16.61
N ARG A 222 -8.83 -16.07 -16.13
CA ARG A 222 -7.96 -15.46 -15.13
C ARG A 222 -7.40 -14.16 -15.69
N ARG A 223 -7.50 -13.09 -14.91
CA ARG A 223 -6.95 -11.79 -15.32
C ARG A 223 -5.42 -11.83 -15.21
N PRO A 224 -4.71 -11.11 -16.09
CA PRO A 224 -3.28 -10.91 -15.90
C PRO A 224 -3.05 -10.23 -14.56
N THR A 225 -2.29 -10.89 -13.69
CA THR A 225 -1.78 -10.31 -12.46
C THR A 225 -0.51 -9.53 -12.78
N VAL A 226 -0.32 -8.38 -12.14
CA VAL A 226 0.96 -7.67 -12.24
C VAL A 226 2.01 -8.57 -11.60
N HIS A 227 2.95 -9.05 -12.41
CA HIS A 227 4.11 -9.78 -11.93
C HIS A 227 5.25 -8.78 -11.75
N TYR A 228 5.88 -8.81 -10.57
CA TYR A 228 7.15 -8.11 -10.39
C TYR A 228 8.18 -8.74 -11.33
N ARG A 229 8.86 -7.90 -12.11
CA ARG A 229 10.02 -8.32 -12.89
C ARG A 229 11.22 -7.95 -12.04
N GLU A 230 11.95 -8.94 -11.54
CA GLU A 230 13.24 -8.71 -10.90
C GLU A 230 14.12 -7.96 -11.91
N GLY A 231 14.58 -6.77 -11.49
CA GLY A 231 15.58 -5.98 -12.19
C GLY A 231 16.95 -6.26 -11.60
#